data_AF-A0A841BII8-F1
#
_entry.id   AF-A0A841BII8-F1
#
_cell.length_a   1.000
_cell.length_b   1.000
_cell.length_c   1.000
_cell.angle_alpha   90.00
_cell.angle_beta   90.00
_cell.angle_gamma   90.00
#
_symmetry.space_group_name_H-M   'P 1'
#
loop_
_entity.id
_entity.type
_entity.pdbx_description
1 polymer ?
#
loop_
_entity_poly.entity_id
_entity_poly.type
_entity_poly.pdbx_seq_one_letter_code
_entity_poly.pdbx_strand_id
1 'polypeptide(L)' 'MTLFKWLRAADVDAGTRPGVSSTESAELREARKRIRLLEQENEVLRRAAAYLSQAHLPGKGSTRS' A
#
# COMPACT_ATOMS: atom_id res chain seq x y z
N MET A 1 -1.09 -8.35 -30.57
CA MET A 1 -2.39 -7.75 -30.21
C MET A 1 -3.34 -7.91 -31.38
N THR A 2 -4.60 -8.29 -31.19
CA THR A 2 -5.57 -8.51 -32.27
C THR A 2 -6.84 -7.71 -32.04
N LEU A 3 -7.52 -7.29 -33.11
CA LEU A 3 -8.76 -6.51 -33.06
C LEU A 3 -9.82 -7.12 -32.12
N PHE A 4 -9.95 -8.44 -32.12
CA PHE A 4 -10.88 -9.15 -31.26
C PHE A 4 -10.64 -8.92 -29.76
N LYS A 5 -9.38 -8.78 -29.34
CA LYS A 5 -9.06 -8.45 -27.94
C LYS A 5 -9.49 -7.05 -27.57
N TRP A 6 -9.38 -6.08 -28.49
CA TRP A 6 -9.81 -4.71 -28.29
C TRP A 6 -11.33 -4.62 -28.19
N LEU A 7 -12.04 -5.33 -29.07
CA LEU A 7 -13.50 -5.39 -29.03
C LEU A 7 -14.00 -5.95 -27.70
N ARG A 8 -13.39 -7.05 -27.23
CA ARG A 8 -13.74 -7.63 -25.92
C ARG A 8 -13.44 -6.71 -24.74
N ALA A 9 -12.34 -5.96 -24.79
CA ALA A 9 -12.02 -4.99 -23.75
C ALA A 9 -13.05 -3.85 -23.74
N ALA A 10 -13.44 -3.35 -24.92
CA ALA A 10 -14.48 -2.34 -25.05
C ALA A 10 -15.86 -2.84 -24.55
N ASP A 11 -16.24 -4.10 -24.83
CA ASP A 11 -17.48 -4.69 -24.31
C ASP A 11 -17.49 -4.76 -22.77
N VAL A 12 -16.33 -5.04 -22.17
CA VAL A 12 -16.16 -5.07 -20.71
C VAL A 12 -16.21 -3.66 -20.13
N ASP A 13 -15.52 -2.71 -20.74
CA ASP A 13 -15.53 -1.30 -20.32
C ASP A 13 -16.92 -0.66 -20.48
N ALA A 14 -17.70 -1.10 -21.48
CA ALA A 14 -19.09 -0.68 -21.69
C ALA A 14 -20.11 -1.41 -20.80
N GLY A 15 -19.67 -2.34 -19.94
CA GLY A 15 -20.54 -3.13 -19.06
C GLY A 15 -21.45 -4.13 -19.80
N THR A 16 -21.21 -4.34 -21.10
CA THR A 16 -21.96 -5.30 -21.93
C THR A 16 -21.52 -6.75 -21.64
N ARG A 17 -20.29 -6.92 -21.15
CA ARG A 17 -19.72 -8.21 -20.77
C ARG A 17 -19.17 -8.15 -19.34
N PRO A 18 -19.34 -9.22 -18.53
CA PRO A 18 -18.66 -9.30 -17.24
C PRO A 18 -17.14 -9.31 -17.42
N GLY A 19 -16.46 -8.53 -16.60
CA GLY A 19 -15.02 -8.39 -16.55
C GLY A 19 -14.62 -7.20 -15.67
N VAL A 20 -13.33 -7.08 -15.37
CA VAL A 20 -12.80 -5.90 -14.67
C VAL A 20 -12.55 -4.83 -15.73
N SER A 21 -13.19 -3.69 -15.58
CA SER A 21 -12.99 -2.56 -16.48
C SER A 21 -11.58 -1.98 -16.35
N SER A 22 -11.15 -1.28 -17.38
CA SER A 22 -9.88 -0.56 -17.39
C SER A 22 -9.80 0.48 -16.27
N THR A 23 -10.94 1.12 -15.96
CA THR A 23 -11.05 2.12 -14.88
C THR A 23 -10.88 1.46 -13.51
N GLU A 24 -11.62 0.39 -13.22
CA GLU A 24 -11.46 -0.37 -11.96
C GLU A 24 -10.03 -0.88 -11.79
N SER A 25 -9.40 -1.35 -12.87
CA SER A 25 -8.01 -1.79 -12.86
C SER A 25 -7.03 -0.63 -12.59
N ALA A 26 -7.32 0.57 -13.07
CA ALA A 26 -6.53 1.76 -12.80
C ALA A 26 -6.66 2.19 -11.33
N GLU A 27 -7.89 2.25 -10.82
CA GLU A 27 -8.18 2.58 -9.42
C GLU A 27 -7.52 1.58 -8.46
N LEU A 28 -7.60 0.29 -8.75
CA LEU A 28 -6.97 -0.75 -7.93
C LEU A 28 -5.44 -0.60 -7.89
N ARG A 29 -4.81 -0.23 -9.00
CA ARG A 29 -3.36 0.03 -9.04
C ARG A 29 -3.01 1.25 -8.20
N GLU A 30 -3.80 2.32 -8.30
CA GLU A 30 -3.57 3.55 -7.53
C GLU A 30 -3.75 3.32 -6.02
N ALA A 31 -4.82 2.61 -5.64
CA ALA A 31 -5.08 2.21 -4.26
C ALA A 31 -3.92 1.37 -3.70
N ARG A 32 -3.43 0.37 -4.45
CA ARG A 32 -2.28 -0.46 -4.05
C ARG A 32 -1.01 0.36 -3.85
N LYS A 33 -0.74 1.37 -4.71
CA LYS A 33 0.39 2.29 -4.51
C LYS A 33 0.25 3.08 -3.22
N ARG A 34 -0.95 3.63 -2.95
CA ARG A 34 -1.21 4.44 -1.76
C ARG A 34 -1.08 3.61 -0.47
N ILE A 35 -1.61 2.39 -0.47
CA ILE A 35 -1.46 1.45 0.66
C ILE A 35 0.01 1.19 0.95
N ARG A 36 0.81 0.85 -0.07
CA ARG A 36 2.25 0.61 0.11
C ARG A 36 2.98 1.81 0.69
N LEU A 37 2.66 3.02 0.23
CA LEU A 37 3.27 4.25 0.77
C LEU A 37 2.89 4.46 2.24
N LEU A 38 1.61 4.29 2.57
CA LEU A 38 1.12 4.42 3.95
C LEU A 38 1.74 3.37 4.89
N GLU A 39 1.97 2.15 4.41
CA GLU A 39 2.64 1.10 5.18
C GLU A 39 4.09 1.48 5.48
N GLN A 40 4.80 2.05 4.51
CA GLN A 40 6.16 2.55 4.70
C GLN A 40 6.22 3.70 5.70
N GLU A 41 5.32 4.67 5.58
CA GLU A 41 5.19 5.80 6.52
C GLU A 41 4.90 5.29 7.95
N ASN A 42 3.97 4.35 8.09
CA ASN A 42 3.67 3.72 9.38
C ASN A 42 4.88 3.00 9.98
N GLU A 43 5.66 2.30 9.17
CA GLU A 43 6.86 1.60 9.65
C GLU A 43 7.91 2.59 10.15
N VAL A 44 8.12 3.70 9.46
CA VAL A 44 9.01 4.78 9.93
C VAL A 44 8.52 5.36 11.26
N LEU A 45 7.22 5.63 11.38
CA LEU A 45 6.63 6.16 12.61
C LEU A 45 6.76 5.18 13.78
N ARG A 46 6.53 3.88 13.55
CA ARG A 46 6.71 2.85 14.59
C ARG A 46 8.14 2.78 15.08
N ARG A 47 9.12 2.83 14.17
CA ARG A 47 10.54 2.85 14.53
C ARG A 47 10.88 4.09 15.35
N ALA A 48 10.44 5.27 14.91
CA ALA A 48 10.64 6.51 15.64
C ALA A 48 10.05 6.46 17.06
N ALA A 49 8.83 5.93 17.21
CA ALA A 49 8.19 5.75 18.51
C ALA A 49 8.97 4.78 19.41
N ALA A 50 9.52 3.69 18.87
CA ALA A 50 10.35 2.75 19.60
C ALA A 50 11.68 3.37 20.08
N TYR A 51 12.32 4.18 19.24
CA TYR A 51 13.52 4.93 19.66
C TYR A 51 13.20 5.94 20.76
N LEU A 52 12.09 6.68 20.63
CA LEU A 52 11.66 7.66 21.62
C LEU A 52 11.32 7.02 22.97
N SER A 53 10.67 5.85 22.97
CA SER A 53 10.34 5.15 24.21
C SER A 53 11.58 4.61 24.91
N GLN A 54 12.62 4.21 24.17
CA GLN A 54 13.91 3.80 24.73
C GLN A 54 14.69 4.98 25.31
N ALA A 55 14.65 6.16 24.67
CA ALA A 55 15.36 7.36 25.13
C ALA A 55 14.86 7.89 26.49
N HIS A 56 13.64 7.56 26.89
CA HIS A 56 13.05 7.98 28.16
C HIS A 56 13.16 6.93 29.28
N LEU A 57 13.84 5.79 29.04
CA LEU A 57 14.13 4.85 30.12
C LEU A 57 15.29 5.41 30.97
N PRO A 58 15.15 5.50 32.32
CA PRO A 58 16.26 5.90 33.16
C PRO A 58 17.42 4.95 32.89
N GLY A 59 18.56 5.51 32.47
CA GLY A 59 19.76 4.75 32.15
C GLY A 59 19.98 3.72 33.25
N LYS A 60 20.02 2.45 32.87
CA LYS A 60 20.10 1.33 33.81
C LYS A 60 21.36 1.53 34.64
N GLY A 61 21.18 2.14 35.80
CA GLY A 61 22.22 2.45 36.75
C GLY A 61 22.90 1.13 37.05
N SER A 62 24.19 1.11 36.74
CA SER A 62 25.15 0.14 37.24
C SER A 62 24.88 -0.15 38.72
N THR A 63 24.22 -1.27 39.03
CA THR A 63 24.33 -1.87 40.35
C THR A 63 25.64 -2.62 40.36
N ARG A 64 26.73 -1.87 40.57
CA ARG A 64 27.99 -2.44 41.05
C ARG A 64 27.87 -2.55 42.56
N SER A 65 27.54 -3.74 43.05
CA SER A 65 27.81 -4.22 44.42
C SER A 65 27.72 -5.74 44.40
#